data_AF-A0AAJ0AK48-F1
#
_entry.id   AF-A0AAJ0AK48-F1
#
_cell.length_a   1.000
_cell.length_b   1.000
_cell.length_c   1.000
_cell.angle_alpha   90.00
_cell.angle_beta   90.00
_cell.angle_gamma   90.00
#
_symmetry.space_group_name_H-M   'P 1'
#
loop_
_entity.id
_entity.type
_entity.pdbx_description
1 polymer ?
#
loop_
_entity_poly.entity_id
_entity_poly.type
_entity_poly.pdbx_seq_one_letter_code
_entity_poly.pdbx_strand_id
1 'polypeptide(L)'
;MLEGTSPAARNAAVAPQIRARNRPTKRQTGWNPPSELSGALKEVWAHYEKTYDGAIEGNKNWGWDQIMANNGSINICVRWDSTASITAAQRTKLASTYAAQYQKWFKWLYGYDGFPYANIDVNIVGYATNNTALLEGSTDGLDVHTAFKDPDGIPACDPACNREAHLDGDYSGCKGGEASHFDSSLQLTDGLEGGFGYSWGQQVGREYMLNNLDSENIHILLHEMGHSFGLDDFYDWEPTGQSKFIMLAGSAMEITDFDGWMYRNWWYELSQKRGWAKTGSGAVASGAASSSATPSATATATASAAPIVKEEEVAETPVPTPTPTPTPTPTPTPTPASSSSVDDNVPVATCASAAPEPSAAAAEESGSEAATAAKWSQCGGSGYSGPTACASGSSCTKTNEWYSQCL
;
A
#
# COMPACT_ATOMS: atom_id res chain seq x y z
N MET A 1 36.51 -7.66 55.20
CA MET A 1 35.91 -6.33 55.06
C MET A 1 36.54 -5.65 53.86
N LEU A 2 35.71 -4.97 53.07
CA LEU A 2 35.98 -4.12 51.89
C LEU A 2 35.92 -4.82 50.51
N GLU A 3 34.83 -4.48 49.82
CA GLU A 3 34.49 -4.68 48.41
C GLU A 3 35.14 -3.61 47.50
N GLY A 4 35.10 -3.87 46.18
CA GLY A 4 35.23 -2.87 45.11
C GLY A 4 36.66 -2.76 44.53
N THR A 5 36.92 -2.61 43.23
CA THR A 5 36.13 -2.26 42.04
C THR A 5 36.98 -2.60 40.80
N SER A 6 36.41 -3.13 39.71
CA SER A 6 37.09 -3.25 38.41
C SER A 6 36.67 -2.10 37.48
N PRO A 7 37.59 -1.35 36.85
CA PRO A 7 37.24 -0.22 36.00
C PRO A 7 37.28 -0.61 34.53
N ALA A 8 36.13 -0.87 33.92
CA ALA A 8 36.01 -0.94 32.47
C ALA A 8 34.60 -0.52 32.01
N ALA A 9 34.29 0.76 32.17
CA ALA A 9 33.09 1.35 31.58
C ALA A 9 33.28 2.85 31.39
N ARG A 10 34.06 3.28 30.40
CA ARG A 10 33.94 4.62 29.80
C ARG A 10 34.29 4.58 28.31
N ASN A 11 33.40 5.18 27.51
CA ASN A 11 33.49 5.45 26.08
C ASN A 11 32.82 4.43 25.14
N ALA A 12 31.51 4.27 25.30
CA ALA A 12 30.63 4.12 24.13
C ALA A 12 30.03 5.51 23.84
N ALA A 13 30.60 6.21 22.87
CA ALA A 13 30.02 7.43 22.33
C ALA A 13 28.65 7.09 21.75
N VAL A 14 27.64 7.86 22.17
CA VAL A 14 26.26 7.74 21.72
C VAL A 14 26.18 8.22 20.27
N ALA A 15 26.24 7.30 19.32
CA ALA A 15 25.61 7.51 18.03
C ALA A 15 24.09 7.60 18.28
N PRO A 16 23.35 8.55 17.67
CA PRO A 16 21.91 8.56 17.77
C PRO A 16 21.42 7.30 17.05
N GLN A 17 21.12 6.26 17.82
CA GLN A 17 20.41 5.11 17.30
C GLN A 17 19.05 5.60 16.86
N ILE A 18 18.86 5.73 15.55
CA ILE A 18 17.53 5.63 14.93
C ILE A 18 17.03 4.24 15.30
N ARG A 19 16.39 4.15 16.48
CA ARG A 19 15.77 2.91 16.93
C ARG A 19 14.64 2.66 15.96
N ALA A 20 14.71 1.59 15.19
CA ALA A 20 13.55 0.97 14.57
C ALA A 20 12.51 0.70 15.68
N ARG A 21 11.59 1.66 15.87
CA ARG A 21 10.55 1.69 16.92
C ARG A 21 9.19 1.29 16.36
N ASN A 22 9.16 0.72 15.16
CA ASN A 22 7.92 0.26 14.54
C ASN A 22 7.25 -0.87 15.33
N ARG A 23 7.79 -1.38 16.45
CA ARG A 23 7.08 -2.30 17.34
C ARG A 23 7.33 -1.95 18.82
N PRO A 24 6.30 -1.96 19.68
CA PRO A 24 6.49 -1.79 21.11
C PRO A 24 7.37 -2.90 21.71
N THR A 25 8.36 -2.54 22.54
CA THR A 25 9.20 -3.51 23.26
C THR A 25 8.46 -4.23 24.38
N LYS A 26 7.35 -3.65 24.84
CA LYS A 26 6.38 -4.21 25.78
C LYS A 26 4.99 -3.87 25.28
N ARG A 27 3.98 -4.68 25.65
CA ARG A 27 2.58 -4.36 25.30
C ARG A 27 2.22 -2.97 25.80
N GLN A 28 1.61 -2.18 24.94
CA GLN A 28 1.12 -0.83 25.24
C GLN A 28 -0.40 -0.84 25.21
N THR A 29 -1.02 -0.04 26.06
CA THR A 29 -2.48 0.11 26.16
C THR A 29 -2.83 1.58 26.16
N GLY A 30 -3.90 1.93 25.46
CA GLY A 30 -4.38 3.30 25.33
C GLY A 30 -3.55 4.16 24.38
N TRP A 31 -4.09 5.35 24.11
CA TRP A 31 -3.45 6.39 23.31
C TRP A 31 -2.39 7.14 24.12
N ASN A 32 -1.11 6.98 23.75
CA ASN A 32 0.02 7.66 24.39
C ASN A 32 1.19 7.89 23.41
N PRO A 33 1.01 8.74 22.39
CA PRO A 33 2.07 9.09 21.45
C PRO A 33 3.18 9.92 22.13
N PRO A 34 4.39 9.96 21.56
CA PRO A 34 5.42 10.90 21.98
C PRO A 34 4.90 12.34 21.96
N SER A 35 5.30 13.13 22.96
CA SER A 35 4.80 14.50 23.15
C SER A 35 4.98 15.39 21.92
N GLU A 36 6.09 15.21 21.21
CA GLU A 36 6.45 15.93 19.98
C GLU A 36 5.56 15.59 18.79
N LEU A 37 4.91 14.42 18.76
CA LEU A 37 3.99 14.01 17.69
C LEU A 37 2.52 14.26 18.07
N SER A 38 2.22 14.29 19.37
CA SER A 38 0.85 14.29 19.89
C SER A 38 -0.04 15.43 19.40
N GLY A 39 0.53 16.63 19.24
CA GLY A 39 -0.18 17.80 18.71
C GLY A 39 -0.56 17.61 17.25
N ALA A 40 0.41 17.29 16.41
CA ALA A 40 0.23 17.04 14.98
C ALA A 40 -0.76 15.88 14.71
N LEU A 41 -0.66 14.78 15.45
CA LEU A 41 -1.58 13.64 15.32
C LEU A 41 -3.03 14.03 15.64
N LYS A 42 -3.23 14.90 16.63
CA LYS A 42 -4.55 15.42 16.98
C LYS A 42 -5.11 16.33 15.88
N GLU A 43 -4.28 17.15 15.26
CA GLU A 43 -4.67 17.97 14.11
C GLU A 43 -5.11 17.10 12.94
N VAL A 44 -4.34 16.06 12.63
CA VAL A 44 -4.67 15.10 11.57
C VAL A 44 -6.02 14.44 11.81
N TRP A 45 -6.27 13.91 13.00
CA TRP A 45 -7.55 13.27 13.30
C TRP A 45 -8.72 14.26 13.22
N ALA A 46 -8.55 15.46 13.79
CA ALA A 46 -9.58 16.50 13.73
C ALA A 46 -9.85 16.97 12.29
N HIS A 47 -8.81 17.04 11.45
CA HIS A 47 -8.95 17.32 10.02
C HIS A 47 -9.76 16.21 9.35
N TYR A 48 -9.38 14.95 9.55
CA TYR A 48 -10.08 13.79 9.00
C TYR A 48 -11.57 13.80 9.35
N GLU A 49 -11.89 13.93 10.65
CA GLU A 49 -13.29 13.93 11.11
C GLU A 49 -14.09 15.08 10.51
N LYS A 50 -13.47 16.25 10.33
CA LYS A 50 -14.12 17.41 9.71
C LYS A 50 -14.31 17.22 8.21
N THR A 51 -13.32 16.68 7.50
CA THR A 51 -13.34 16.52 6.04
C THR A 51 -14.32 15.45 5.61
N TYR A 52 -14.40 14.35 6.36
CA TYR A 52 -15.22 13.19 6.01
C TYR A 52 -16.47 13.03 6.87
N ASP A 53 -16.75 13.95 7.80
CA ASP A 53 -17.94 13.95 8.67
C ASP A 53 -18.22 12.59 9.33
N GLY A 54 -17.17 11.94 9.83
CA GLY A 54 -17.25 10.61 10.45
C GLY A 54 -17.40 9.42 9.48
N ALA A 55 -17.24 9.60 8.16
CA ALA A 55 -17.47 8.55 7.17
C ALA A 55 -16.57 7.31 7.30
N ILE A 56 -15.45 7.37 8.03
CA ILE A 56 -14.62 6.19 8.32
C ILE A 56 -15.42 5.06 8.99
N GLU A 57 -16.47 5.41 9.74
CA GLU A 57 -17.34 4.43 10.38
C GLU A 57 -18.32 3.78 9.40
N GLY A 58 -18.69 4.49 8.33
CA GLY A 58 -19.63 4.03 7.32
C GLY A 58 -19.05 2.91 6.44
N ASN A 59 -17.77 3.00 6.10
CA ASN A 59 -17.10 1.96 5.32
C ASN A 59 -16.69 0.77 6.24
N LYS A 60 -17.16 -0.43 5.90
CA LYS A 60 -16.90 -1.70 6.62
C LYS A 60 -15.90 -2.60 5.88
N ASN A 61 -15.19 -2.05 4.91
CA ASN A 61 -14.19 -2.73 4.09
C ASN A 61 -12.78 -2.16 4.21
N TRP A 62 -12.49 -1.32 5.22
CA TRP A 62 -11.11 -0.91 5.46
C TRP A 62 -10.23 -2.14 5.73
N GLY A 63 -8.93 -2.02 5.48
CA GLY A 63 -7.95 -3.08 5.80
C GLY A 63 -8.07 -3.55 7.25
N TRP A 64 -8.50 -2.69 8.17
CA TRP A 64 -8.87 -3.05 9.54
C TRP A 64 -9.96 -4.11 9.60
N ASP A 65 -11.10 -3.85 8.93
CA ASP A 65 -12.24 -4.74 8.87
C ASP A 65 -11.90 -6.04 8.13
N GLN A 66 -11.06 -5.97 7.10
CA GLN A 66 -10.55 -7.15 6.37
C GLN A 66 -9.77 -8.08 7.29
N ILE A 67 -8.76 -7.55 8.00
CA ILE A 67 -7.94 -8.31 8.96
C ILE A 67 -8.81 -8.94 10.06
N MET A 68 -9.80 -8.20 10.56
CA MET A 68 -10.68 -8.69 11.63
C MET A 68 -11.65 -9.75 11.15
N ALA A 69 -12.19 -9.62 9.93
CA ALA A 69 -13.08 -10.62 9.33
C ALA A 69 -12.33 -11.91 8.97
N ASN A 70 -11.11 -11.79 8.47
CA ASN A 70 -10.30 -12.92 7.98
C ASN A 70 -9.26 -13.39 9.03
N ASN A 71 -9.59 -13.19 10.32
CA ASN A 71 -8.89 -13.70 11.50
C ASN A 71 -7.34 -13.55 11.48
N GLY A 72 -6.87 -12.36 11.08
CA GLY A 72 -5.43 -12.06 11.04
C GLY A 72 -4.78 -12.36 9.69
N SER A 73 -5.56 -12.37 8.61
CA SER A 73 -5.01 -12.46 7.26
C SER A 73 -5.69 -11.47 6.31
N ILE A 74 -5.07 -11.23 5.16
CA ILE A 74 -5.64 -10.48 4.03
C ILE A 74 -5.33 -11.27 2.76
N ASN A 75 -6.37 -11.62 2.02
CA ASN A 75 -6.30 -12.28 0.73
C ASN A 75 -6.38 -11.25 -0.39
N ILE A 76 -5.48 -11.35 -1.34
CA ILE A 76 -5.22 -10.34 -2.36
C ILE A 76 -5.41 -10.96 -3.72
N CYS A 77 -6.20 -10.31 -4.56
CA CYS A 77 -6.29 -10.67 -5.97
C CYS A 77 -5.55 -9.66 -6.85
N VAL A 78 -4.60 -10.12 -7.66
CA VAL A 78 -3.84 -9.23 -8.54
C VAL A 78 -4.66 -8.96 -9.80
N ARG A 79 -4.88 -7.68 -10.12
CA ARG A 79 -5.49 -7.25 -11.39
C ARG A 79 -4.37 -6.89 -12.37
N TRP A 80 -4.10 -7.80 -13.30
CA TRP A 80 -3.02 -7.66 -14.29
C TRP A 80 -3.48 -6.85 -15.49
N ASP A 81 -3.39 -5.53 -15.35
CA ASP A 81 -3.73 -4.55 -16.38
C ASP A 81 -2.54 -4.30 -17.31
N SER A 82 -2.15 -5.37 -17.99
CA SER A 82 -0.96 -5.37 -18.84
C SER A 82 -1.06 -6.40 -19.95
N THR A 83 -0.32 -6.13 -21.03
CA THR A 83 -0.07 -7.10 -22.12
C THR A 83 1.27 -7.82 -21.98
N ALA A 84 2.12 -7.42 -21.03
CA ALA A 84 3.38 -8.09 -20.75
C ALA A 84 3.15 -9.41 -20.00
N SER A 85 4.05 -10.36 -20.21
CA SER A 85 4.05 -11.60 -19.42
C SER A 85 4.73 -11.41 -18.07
N ILE A 86 4.38 -12.28 -17.13
CA ILE A 86 5.00 -12.41 -15.82
C ILE A 86 5.32 -13.88 -15.57
N THR A 87 6.55 -14.16 -15.18
CA THR A 87 7.00 -15.53 -14.86
C THR A 87 6.51 -16.00 -13.49
N ALA A 88 6.45 -17.31 -13.27
CA ALA A 88 6.15 -17.87 -11.96
C ALA A 88 7.10 -17.35 -10.87
N ALA A 89 8.40 -17.22 -11.18
CA ALA A 89 9.38 -16.67 -10.24
C ALA A 89 9.10 -15.21 -9.87
N GLN A 90 8.74 -14.37 -10.85
CA GLN A 90 8.32 -12.98 -10.58
C GLN A 90 7.03 -12.92 -9.77
N ARG A 91 6.03 -13.78 -10.03
CA ARG A 91 4.80 -13.86 -9.21
C ARG A 91 5.11 -14.24 -7.77
N THR A 92 5.97 -15.24 -7.54
CA THR A 92 6.40 -15.64 -6.20
C THR A 92 7.13 -14.50 -5.49
N LYS A 93 8.05 -13.83 -6.19
CA LYS A 93 8.77 -12.68 -5.63
C LYS A 93 7.81 -11.53 -5.30
N LEU A 94 6.92 -11.18 -6.22
CA LEU A 94 5.87 -10.18 -6.01
C LEU A 94 5.05 -10.47 -4.76
N ALA A 95 4.56 -11.70 -4.58
CA ALA A 95 3.80 -12.09 -3.40
C ALA A 95 4.61 -11.89 -2.10
N SER A 96 5.85 -12.37 -2.06
CA SER A 96 6.70 -12.22 -0.87
C SER A 96 7.07 -10.76 -0.56
N THR A 97 7.40 -9.97 -1.59
CA THR A 97 7.77 -8.56 -1.43
C THR A 97 6.56 -7.74 -1.01
N TYR A 98 5.40 -7.96 -1.63
CA TYR A 98 4.17 -7.26 -1.29
C TYR A 98 3.74 -7.52 0.17
N ALA A 99 3.78 -8.77 0.62
CA ALA A 99 3.57 -9.12 2.02
C ALA A 99 4.60 -8.43 2.94
N ALA A 100 5.87 -8.37 2.53
CA ALA A 100 6.91 -7.68 3.30
C ALA A 100 6.69 -6.17 3.42
N GLN A 101 6.14 -5.51 2.39
CA GLN A 101 5.79 -4.09 2.46
C GLN A 101 4.65 -3.85 3.46
N TYR A 102 3.58 -4.66 3.44
CA TYR A 102 2.51 -4.59 4.46
C TYR A 102 3.03 -4.80 5.88
N GLN A 103 3.99 -5.70 6.07
CA GLN A 103 4.60 -5.94 7.37
C GLN A 103 5.29 -4.70 7.97
N LYS A 104 5.67 -3.70 7.15
CA LYS A 104 6.21 -2.43 7.65
C LYS A 104 5.14 -1.60 8.34
N TRP A 105 3.89 -1.63 7.86
CA TRP A 105 2.73 -1.06 8.55
C TRP A 105 2.34 -1.90 9.77
N PHE A 106 2.12 -3.21 9.60
CA PHE A 106 1.56 -4.04 10.67
C PHE A 106 2.39 -4.14 11.94
N LYS A 107 3.72 -4.09 11.82
CA LYS A 107 4.60 -4.08 12.99
C LYS A 107 4.24 -3.00 14.00
N TRP A 108 3.71 -1.85 13.53
CA TRP A 108 3.28 -0.74 14.38
C TRP A 108 2.19 -1.14 15.37
N LEU A 109 1.39 -2.16 15.06
CA LEU A 109 0.28 -2.60 15.91
C LEU A 109 0.57 -3.81 16.77
N TYR A 110 1.59 -4.60 16.47
CA TYR A 110 1.83 -5.84 17.21
C TYR A 110 2.16 -5.57 18.69
N GLY A 111 1.19 -5.86 19.55
CA GLY A 111 1.25 -5.60 20.99
C GLY A 111 0.82 -4.19 21.40
N TYR A 112 0.24 -3.41 20.49
CA TYR A 112 -0.33 -2.10 20.75
C TYR A 112 -1.85 -2.20 20.97
N ASP A 113 -2.34 -1.51 21.99
CA ASP A 113 -3.75 -1.23 22.28
C ASP A 113 -4.73 -2.38 22.01
N GLY A 114 -4.45 -3.54 22.59
CA GLY A 114 -5.34 -4.70 22.48
C GLY A 114 -5.44 -5.32 21.10
N PHE A 115 -4.64 -4.89 20.12
CA PHE A 115 -4.60 -5.49 18.78
C PHE A 115 -4.37 -7.01 18.90
N PRO A 116 -5.25 -7.85 18.34
CA PRO A 116 -5.34 -9.25 18.72
C PRO A 116 -4.27 -10.13 18.06
N TYR A 117 -3.65 -9.65 16.98
CA TYR A 117 -2.71 -10.44 16.18
C TYR A 117 -1.24 -10.10 16.48
N ALA A 118 -0.39 -11.11 16.45
CA ALA A 118 1.06 -10.98 16.58
C ALA A 118 1.80 -11.10 15.24
N ASN A 119 1.07 -11.53 14.20
CA ASN A 119 1.45 -11.64 12.81
C ASN A 119 0.16 -11.53 11.98
N ILE A 120 0.24 -10.96 10.79
CA ILE A 120 -0.86 -10.88 9.83
C ILE A 120 -0.32 -11.43 8.51
N ASP A 121 -1.01 -12.43 7.97
CA ASP A 121 -0.63 -13.04 6.71
C ASP A 121 -1.23 -12.26 5.54
N VAL A 122 -0.41 -11.97 4.53
CA VAL A 122 -0.89 -11.35 3.27
C VAL A 122 -0.65 -12.32 2.16
N ASN A 123 -1.73 -12.80 1.55
CA ASN A 123 -1.70 -13.89 0.59
C ASN A 123 -2.16 -13.38 -0.77
N ILE A 124 -1.34 -13.54 -1.81
CA ILE A 124 -1.84 -13.41 -3.17
C ILE A 124 -2.53 -14.73 -3.53
N VAL A 125 -3.86 -14.69 -3.64
CA VAL A 125 -4.71 -15.88 -3.86
C VAL A 125 -5.22 -16.00 -5.29
N GLY A 126 -5.17 -14.92 -6.07
CA GLY A 126 -5.71 -14.92 -7.43
C GLY A 126 -5.07 -13.88 -8.35
N TYR A 127 -5.30 -14.08 -9.65
CA TYR A 127 -4.90 -13.18 -10.72
C TYR A 127 -6.05 -12.99 -11.72
N ALA A 128 -6.41 -11.75 -12.00
CA ALA A 128 -7.21 -11.40 -13.16
C ALA A 128 -6.32 -10.96 -14.33
N THR A 129 -6.54 -11.52 -15.52
CA THR A 129 -5.78 -11.18 -16.73
C THR A 129 -6.65 -11.26 -17.98
N ASN A 130 -6.32 -10.50 -19.02
CA ASN A 130 -6.98 -10.63 -20.33
C ASN A 130 -6.58 -11.92 -21.06
N ASN A 131 -5.45 -12.53 -20.70
CA ASN A 131 -4.94 -13.73 -21.37
C ASN A 131 -4.10 -14.56 -20.38
N THR A 132 -4.51 -15.80 -20.13
CA THR A 132 -3.79 -16.71 -19.22
C THR A 132 -2.37 -17.03 -19.67
N ALA A 133 -2.08 -16.93 -20.98
CA ALA A 133 -0.73 -17.11 -21.51
C ALA A 133 0.27 -16.07 -21.00
N LEU A 134 -0.20 -14.94 -20.46
CA LEU A 134 0.67 -13.94 -19.81
C LEU A 134 1.20 -14.41 -18.46
N LEU A 135 0.54 -15.37 -17.80
CA LEU A 135 1.00 -15.94 -16.54
C LEU A 135 1.87 -17.17 -16.82
N GLU A 136 3.14 -16.93 -17.17
CA GLU A 136 4.06 -18.01 -17.55
C GLU A 136 4.39 -18.94 -16.37
N GLY A 137 4.48 -20.24 -16.63
CA GLY A 137 4.73 -21.27 -15.61
C GLY A 137 3.46 -21.73 -14.86
N SER A 138 3.63 -22.44 -13.74
CA SER A 138 2.49 -22.94 -12.96
C SER A 138 1.71 -21.78 -12.29
N THR A 139 0.38 -21.93 -12.29
CA THR A 139 -0.57 -21.11 -11.53
C THR A 139 -1.31 -21.95 -10.48
N ASP A 140 -0.75 -23.10 -10.08
CA ASP A 140 -1.37 -23.97 -9.09
C ASP A 140 -1.54 -23.22 -7.77
N GLY A 141 -2.73 -23.33 -7.18
CA GLY A 141 -3.10 -22.61 -5.96
C GLY A 141 -3.47 -21.13 -6.17
N LEU A 142 -3.54 -20.65 -7.42
CA LEU A 142 -4.08 -19.33 -7.75
C LEU A 142 -5.43 -19.45 -8.46
N ASP A 143 -6.39 -18.64 -8.03
CA ASP A 143 -7.63 -18.44 -8.76
C ASP A 143 -7.38 -17.48 -9.94
N VAL A 144 -7.41 -18.01 -11.17
CA VAL A 144 -7.15 -17.24 -12.39
C VAL A 144 -8.47 -16.83 -13.04
N HIS A 145 -8.68 -15.53 -13.17
CA HIS A 145 -9.89 -14.92 -13.71
C HIS A 145 -9.60 -14.26 -15.06
N THR A 146 -10.38 -14.62 -16.08
CA THR A 146 -10.34 -13.98 -17.41
C THR A 146 -11.71 -13.52 -17.91
N ALA A 147 -12.77 -13.85 -17.17
CA ALA A 147 -14.15 -13.59 -17.57
C ALA A 147 -14.67 -12.22 -17.10
N PHE A 148 -14.02 -11.62 -16.11
CA PHE A 148 -14.51 -10.40 -15.45
C PHE A 148 -13.66 -9.19 -15.81
N LYS A 149 -14.34 -8.08 -16.00
CA LYS A 149 -13.76 -6.76 -16.29
C LYS A 149 -14.51 -5.72 -15.46
N ASP A 150 -13.81 -4.67 -15.07
CA ASP A 150 -14.45 -3.49 -14.50
C ASP A 150 -15.11 -2.63 -15.61
N PRO A 151 -15.78 -1.52 -15.26
CA PRO A 151 -16.42 -0.64 -16.25
C PRO A 151 -15.46 -0.07 -17.30
N ASP A 152 -14.17 0.04 -17.00
CA ASP A 152 -13.14 0.54 -17.92
C ASP A 152 -12.54 -0.59 -18.78
N GLY A 153 -13.01 -1.82 -18.63
CA GLY A 153 -12.59 -2.98 -19.41
C GLY A 153 -11.32 -3.66 -18.88
N ILE A 154 -10.83 -3.22 -17.72
CA ILE A 154 -9.62 -3.72 -17.06
C ILE A 154 -9.94 -5.08 -16.42
N PRO A 155 -9.07 -6.10 -16.54
CA PRO A 155 -9.26 -7.38 -15.86
C PRO A 155 -9.61 -7.21 -14.39
N ALA A 156 -10.67 -7.90 -13.97
CA ALA A 156 -11.15 -7.92 -12.61
C ALA A 156 -11.21 -9.35 -12.09
N CYS A 157 -11.04 -9.52 -10.78
CA CYS A 157 -11.30 -10.79 -10.13
C CYS A 157 -12.80 -11.00 -9.98
N ASP A 158 -13.23 -12.23 -9.69
CA ASP A 158 -14.66 -12.55 -9.60
C ASP A 158 -15.35 -11.69 -8.52
N PRO A 159 -16.30 -10.81 -8.88
CA PRO A 159 -16.99 -9.98 -7.89
C PRO A 159 -17.73 -10.81 -6.83
N ALA A 160 -18.16 -12.03 -7.15
CA ALA A 160 -18.82 -12.93 -6.22
C ALA A 160 -17.88 -13.47 -5.13
N CYS A 161 -16.57 -13.29 -5.29
CA CYS A 161 -15.53 -13.67 -4.34
C CYS A 161 -14.93 -12.44 -3.61
N ASN A 162 -15.37 -11.22 -3.94
CA ASN A 162 -14.85 -9.99 -3.35
C ASN A 162 -15.54 -9.68 -2.01
N ARG A 163 -14.77 -9.57 -0.93
CA ARG A 163 -15.31 -9.17 0.39
C ARG A 163 -16.15 -7.90 0.36
N GLU A 164 -15.80 -6.90 -0.45
CA GLU A 164 -16.56 -5.64 -0.48
C GLU A 164 -18.03 -5.84 -0.87
N ALA A 165 -18.31 -6.83 -1.71
CA ALA A 165 -19.66 -7.20 -2.11
C ALA A 165 -20.35 -8.15 -1.11
N HIS A 166 -19.59 -8.74 -0.18
CA HIS A 166 -20.00 -9.83 0.71
C HIS A 166 -19.63 -9.54 2.17
N LEU A 167 -19.96 -8.33 2.64
CA LEU A 167 -19.73 -7.90 4.02
C LEU A 167 -20.54 -8.70 5.07
N ASP A 168 -21.54 -9.44 4.62
CA ASP A 168 -22.32 -10.41 5.38
C ASP A 168 -21.60 -11.76 5.56
N GLY A 169 -20.50 -11.98 4.85
CA GLY A 169 -19.74 -13.22 4.83
C GLY A 169 -20.35 -14.31 3.94
N ASP A 170 -21.36 -13.98 3.13
CA ASP A 170 -21.98 -14.97 2.23
C ASP A 170 -21.24 -15.06 0.89
N TYR A 171 -20.30 -15.99 0.82
CA TYR A 171 -19.57 -16.33 -0.41
C TYR A 171 -20.19 -17.50 -1.17
N SER A 172 -21.46 -17.84 -0.96
CA SER A 172 -22.12 -18.95 -1.68
C SER A 172 -22.15 -18.76 -3.20
N GLY A 173 -22.09 -17.51 -3.66
CA GLY A 173 -21.94 -17.15 -5.07
C GLY A 173 -20.51 -17.30 -5.63
N CYS A 174 -19.49 -17.33 -4.76
CA CYS A 174 -18.11 -17.57 -5.17
C CYS A 174 -17.93 -19.04 -5.55
N LYS A 175 -17.38 -19.33 -6.74
CA LYS A 175 -17.23 -20.70 -7.23
C LYS A 175 -16.43 -21.61 -6.29
N GLY A 176 -15.41 -21.08 -5.62
CA GLY A 176 -14.62 -21.78 -4.60
C GLY A 176 -15.12 -21.57 -3.17
N GLY A 177 -16.26 -20.90 -3.01
CA GLY A 177 -16.81 -20.49 -1.72
C GLY A 177 -15.88 -19.56 -0.97
N GLU A 178 -16.01 -19.57 0.36
CA GLU A 178 -15.19 -18.77 1.26
C GLU A 178 -13.68 -19.04 1.11
N ALA A 179 -13.26 -20.24 0.71
CA ALA A 179 -11.83 -20.52 0.53
C ALA A 179 -11.17 -19.76 -0.65
N SER A 180 -11.98 -19.30 -1.61
CA SER A 180 -11.54 -18.54 -2.79
C SER A 180 -11.82 -17.04 -2.68
N HIS A 181 -12.28 -16.55 -1.53
CA HIS A 181 -12.53 -15.12 -1.38
C HIS A 181 -11.23 -14.30 -1.36
N PHE A 182 -11.34 -13.04 -1.76
CA PHE A 182 -10.30 -12.05 -1.58
C PHE A 182 -10.85 -10.80 -0.89
N ASP A 183 -10.00 -10.15 -0.11
CA ASP A 183 -10.32 -8.98 0.69
C ASP A 183 -10.03 -7.68 -0.06
N SER A 184 -8.99 -7.69 -0.90
CA SER A 184 -8.46 -6.50 -1.55
C SER A 184 -7.77 -6.84 -2.87
N SER A 185 -7.55 -5.83 -3.72
CA SER A 185 -6.90 -5.97 -5.02
C SER A 185 -5.57 -5.23 -5.09
N LEU A 186 -4.59 -5.84 -5.77
CA LEU A 186 -3.40 -5.15 -6.27
C LEU A 186 -3.51 -5.01 -7.79
N GLN A 187 -3.80 -3.82 -8.28
CA GLN A 187 -3.83 -3.53 -9.71
C GLN A 187 -2.45 -3.08 -10.20
N LEU A 188 -1.95 -3.76 -11.23
CA LEU A 188 -0.67 -3.46 -11.86
C LEU A 188 -0.92 -3.01 -13.29
N THR A 189 -0.81 -1.69 -13.51
CA THR A 189 -1.18 -1.02 -14.77
C THR A 189 0.06 -0.63 -15.57
N ASP A 190 0.09 -0.94 -16.86
CA ASP A 190 1.14 -0.51 -17.79
C ASP A 190 1.26 1.01 -17.83
N GLY A 191 2.47 1.54 -17.60
CA GLY A 191 2.78 2.95 -17.79
C GLY A 191 2.13 3.92 -16.80
N LEU A 192 1.47 3.43 -15.75
CA LEU A 192 0.95 4.30 -14.69
C LEU A 192 2.10 4.95 -13.92
N GLU A 193 2.08 6.27 -13.85
CA GLU A 193 2.93 7.07 -12.97
C GLU A 193 2.16 7.38 -11.68
N GLY A 194 2.82 7.27 -10.52
CA GLY A 194 2.15 7.37 -9.22
C GLY A 194 1.40 6.10 -8.82
N GLY A 195 0.38 6.27 -7.99
CA GLY A 195 -0.45 5.18 -7.48
C GLY A 195 -1.81 5.69 -7.01
N PHE A 196 -2.69 4.74 -6.72
CA PHE A 196 -3.96 4.99 -6.06
C PHE A 196 -4.19 3.94 -4.99
N GLY A 197 -4.77 4.36 -3.87
CA GLY A 197 -5.04 3.49 -2.74
C GLY A 197 -6.39 3.83 -2.14
N TYR A 198 -7.11 2.79 -1.72
CA TYR A 198 -8.33 2.93 -0.94
C TYR A 198 -8.65 1.63 -0.20
N SER A 199 -9.84 1.50 0.39
CA SER A 199 -10.30 0.27 1.05
C SER A 199 -10.31 -0.94 0.11
N TRP A 200 -10.57 -0.76 -1.18
CA TRP A 200 -10.55 -1.85 -2.16
C TRP A 200 -9.14 -2.38 -2.46
N GLY A 201 -8.08 -1.62 -2.15
CA GLY A 201 -6.69 -2.02 -2.35
C GLY A 201 -5.80 -0.93 -2.93
N GLN A 202 -4.82 -1.34 -3.74
CA GLN A 202 -3.87 -0.42 -4.36
C GLN A 202 -3.78 -0.64 -5.87
N GLN A 203 -3.47 0.43 -6.58
CA GLN A 203 -3.07 0.45 -7.98
C GLN A 203 -1.72 1.13 -8.09
N VAL A 204 -0.77 0.48 -8.77
CA VAL A 204 0.55 1.05 -9.05
C VAL A 204 1.01 0.66 -10.46
N GLY A 205 1.97 1.40 -11.00
CA GLY A 205 2.60 1.05 -12.27
C GLY A 205 3.20 -0.36 -12.23
N ARG A 206 2.90 -1.20 -13.24
CA ARG A 206 3.46 -2.57 -13.32
C ARG A 206 4.97 -2.52 -13.41
N GLU A 207 5.53 -1.68 -14.28
CA GLU A 207 6.97 -1.52 -14.44
C GLU A 207 7.62 -1.05 -13.14
N TYR A 208 7.00 -0.06 -12.49
CA TYR A 208 7.45 0.44 -11.20
C TYR A 208 7.52 -0.69 -10.17
N MET A 209 6.44 -1.47 -10.02
CA MET A 209 6.38 -2.54 -9.03
C MET A 209 7.41 -3.64 -9.33
N LEU A 210 7.49 -4.11 -10.58
CA LEU A 210 8.41 -5.18 -10.95
C LEU A 210 9.88 -4.77 -10.85
N ASN A 211 10.22 -3.51 -11.18
CA ASN A 211 11.59 -3.01 -11.09
C ASN A 211 12.05 -2.77 -9.64
N ASN A 212 11.11 -2.71 -8.69
CA ASN A 212 11.39 -2.46 -7.27
C ASN A 212 11.16 -3.69 -6.38
N LEU A 213 11.06 -4.90 -6.95
CA LEU A 213 10.83 -6.13 -6.18
C LEU A 213 11.93 -6.44 -5.16
N ASP A 214 13.14 -5.93 -5.37
CA ASP A 214 14.29 -6.08 -4.47
C ASP A 214 14.54 -4.85 -3.60
N SER A 215 13.73 -3.80 -3.73
CA SER A 215 13.84 -2.58 -2.92
C SER A 215 13.35 -2.85 -1.50
N GLU A 216 14.12 -2.38 -0.50
CA GLU A 216 13.70 -2.46 0.90
C GLU A 216 12.39 -1.73 1.12
N ASN A 217 12.23 -0.52 0.57
CA ASN A 217 11.02 0.28 0.62
C ASN A 217 10.51 0.56 -0.79
N ILE A 218 9.28 0.15 -1.09
CA ILE A 218 8.61 0.48 -2.36
C ILE A 218 7.71 1.69 -2.08
N HIS A 219 8.28 2.88 -2.16
CA HIS A 219 7.67 4.14 -1.69
C HIS A 219 6.21 4.34 -2.12
N ILE A 220 5.89 4.33 -3.41
CA ILE A 220 4.52 4.58 -3.89
C ILE A 220 3.57 3.52 -3.30
N LEU A 221 3.98 2.25 -3.32
CA LEU A 221 3.17 1.18 -2.74
C LEU A 221 2.95 1.37 -1.23
N LEU A 222 3.97 1.81 -0.48
CA LEU A 222 3.84 2.08 0.95
C LEU A 222 2.85 3.21 1.24
N HIS A 223 2.84 4.25 0.41
CA HIS A 223 1.85 5.33 0.46
C HIS A 223 0.44 4.78 0.19
N GLU A 224 0.23 4.09 -0.93
CA GLU A 224 -1.09 3.56 -1.29
C GLU A 224 -1.63 2.54 -0.27
N MET A 225 -0.76 1.76 0.37
CA MET A 225 -1.13 0.87 1.46
C MET A 225 -1.71 1.62 2.66
N GLY A 226 -1.25 2.84 2.93
CA GLY A 226 -1.78 3.69 4.00
C GLY A 226 -3.26 4.02 3.79
N HIS A 227 -3.67 4.32 2.55
CA HIS A 227 -5.06 4.59 2.21
C HIS A 227 -5.97 3.37 2.40
N SER A 228 -5.48 2.14 2.26
CA SER A 228 -6.26 0.95 2.60
C SER A 228 -6.66 0.88 4.06
N PHE A 229 -5.97 1.62 4.93
CA PHE A 229 -6.32 1.77 6.35
C PHE A 229 -6.98 3.11 6.66
N GLY A 230 -7.40 3.85 5.64
CA GLY A 230 -8.12 5.11 5.75
C GLY A 230 -7.24 6.31 6.11
N LEU A 231 -5.92 6.20 5.98
CA LEU A 231 -5.02 7.35 6.16
C LEU A 231 -5.20 8.32 4.99
N ASP A 232 -5.25 9.62 5.29
CA ASP A 232 -5.43 10.67 4.28
C ASP A 232 -4.16 10.95 3.48
N ASP A 233 -4.37 11.54 2.31
CA ASP A 233 -3.34 12.23 1.57
C ASP A 233 -3.22 13.69 2.04
N PHE A 234 -2.05 14.30 1.86
CA PHE A 234 -1.71 15.62 2.35
C PHE A 234 -1.25 16.53 1.20
N TYR A 235 -2.19 17.04 0.41
CA TYR A 235 -1.87 17.88 -0.77
C TYR A 235 -1.81 19.37 -0.47
N ASP A 236 -2.68 19.85 0.41
CA ASP A 236 -2.99 21.27 0.58
C ASP A 236 -2.72 21.78 2.02
N TRP A 237 -2.26 20.90 2.90
CA TRP A 237 -1.90 21.25 4.26
C TRP A 237 -0.89 20.27 4.87
N GLU A 238 -0.18 20.72 5.89
CA GLU A 238 0.75 19.92 6.68
C GLU A 238 0.42 20.09 8.17
N PRO A 239 0.44 19.01 8.99
CA PRO A 239 0.26 19.12 10.42
C PRO A 239 1.47 19.78 11.09
N THR A 240 1.23 20.51 12.18
CA THR A 240 2.22 21.39 12.80
C THR A 240 3.52 20.67 13.13
N GLY A 241 4.62 21.13 12.53
CA GLY A 241 5.96 20.61 12.79
C GLY A 241 6.28 19.28 12.11
N GLN A 242 5.43 18.81 11.18
CA GLN A 242 5.66 17.60 10.40
C GLN A 242 5.66 17.92 8.92
N SER A 243 6.78 17.65 8.24
CA SER A 243 6.95 17.90 6.80
C SER A 243 7.63 16.75 6.06
N LYS A 244 7.79 15.61 6.74
CA LYS A 244 8.47 14.43 6.22
C LYS A 244 7.83 13.15 6.75
N PHE A 245 6.89 12.59 5.99
CA PHE A 245 6.16 11.38 6.32
C PHE A 245 5.53 10.79 5.05
N ILE A 246 5.34 9.47 4.98
CA ILE A 246 5.02 8.74 3.74
C ILE A 246 3.68 9.21 3.14
N MET A 247 2.70 9.57 3.98
CA MET A 247 1.39 10.03 3.52
C MET A 247 1.39 11.46 2.99
N LEU A 248 2.46 12.23 3.21
CA LEU A 248 2.74 13.45 2.46
C LEU A 248 3.57 13.05 1.24
N ALA A 249 2.88 12.77 0.13
CA ALA A 249 3.43 12.14 -1.05
C ALA A 249 4.77 12.75 -1.49
N GLY A 250 5.79 11.91 -1.64
CA GLY A 250 7.14 12.34 -2.02
C GLY A 250 8.01 12.85 -0.88
N SER A 251 7.48 13.28 0.26
CA SER A 251 8.30 13.88 1.33
C SER A 251 9.19 12.88 2.06
N ALA A 252 8.79 11.60 2.12
CA ALA A 252 9.55 10.50 2.71
C ALA A 252 9.57 9.28 1.78
N MET A 253 10.61 8.44 1.92
CA MET A 253 10.80 7.22 1.13
C MET A 253 10.44 5.94 1.89
N GLU A 254 10.06 6.08 3.14
CA GLU A 254 9.72 5.00 4.05
C GLU A 254 8.69 5.46 5.08
N ILE A 255 8.01 4.50 5.72
CA ILE A 255 7.10 4.77 6.83
C ILE A 255 7.91 5.36 7.99
N THR A 256 7.60 6.61 8.34
CA THR A 256 8.26 7.33 9.44
C THR A 256 7.61 7.04 10.79
N ASP A 257 8.20 7.57 11.87
CA ASP A 257 7.58 7.51 13.19
C ASP A 257 6.23 8.24 13.22
N PHE A 258 6.08 9.34 12.48
CA PHE A 258 4.82 10.07 12.41
C PHE A 258 3.73 9.22 11.75
N ASP A 259 4.03 8.60 10.60
CA ASP A 259 3.11 7.69 9.90
C ASP A 259 2.69 6.51 10.79
N GLY A 260 3.66 5.92 11.48
CA GLY A 260 3.42 4.79 12.37
C GLY A 260 2.50 5.13 13.55
N TRP A 261 2.66 6.33 14.13
CA TRP A 261 1.77 6.81 15.18
C TRP A 261 0.41 7.27 14.65
N MET A 262 0.36 7.80 13.43
CA MET A 262 -0.89 8.10 12.74
C MET A 262 -1.69 6.81 12.49
N TYR A 263 -1.04 5.77 11.99
CA TYR A 263 -1.62 4.43 11.83
C TYR A 263 -2.14 3.84 13.15
N ARG A 264 -1.40 4.01 14.25
CA ARG A 264 -1.86 3.64 15.60
C ARG A 264 -3.08 4.44 16.06
N ASN A 265 -3.18 5.71 15.67
CA ASN A 265 -4.31 6.55 16.03
C ASN A 265 -5.58 6.02 15.39
N TRP A 266 -5.53 5.64 14.11
CA TRP A 266 -6.67 5.04 13.41
C TRP A 266 -7.12 3.74 14.07
N TRP A 267 -6.18 2.86 14.43
CA TRP A 267 -6.53 1.66 15.21
C TRP A 267 -7.18 2.01 16.54
N TYR A 268 -6.58 2.93 17.30
CA TYR A 268 -7.10 3.34 18.60
C TYR A 268 -8.55 3.84 18.48
N GLU A 269 -8.82 4.79 17.58
CA GLU A 269 -10.16 5.37 17.42
C GLU A 269 -11.17 4.35 16.87
N LEU A 270 -10.80 3.63 15.80
CA LEU A 270 -11.72 2.71 15.13
C LEU A 270 -12.01 1.47 15.98
N SER A 271 -11.01 0.91 16.67
CA SER A 271 -11.21 -0.30 17.50
C SER A 271 -12.18 -0.06 18.65
N GLN A 272 -12.22 1.15 19.23
CA GLN A 272 -13.20 1.53 20.25
C GLN A 272 -14.59 1.66 19.62
N LYS A 273 -14.70 2.38 18.51
CA LYS A 273 -15.96 2.57 17.77
C LYS A 273 -16.56 1.25 17.27
N ARG A 274 -15.73 0.28 16.89
CA ARG A 274 -16.15 -1.07 16.45
C ARG A 274 -16.29 -2.09 17.58
N GLY A 275 -15.89 -1.76 18.81
CA GLY A 275 -15.88 -2.69 19.94
C GLY A 275 -14.85 -3.82 19.82
N TRP A 276 -13.80 -3.65 19.02
CA TRP A 276 -12.70 -4.61 18.89
C TRP A 276 -11.69 -4.52 20.03
N ALA A 277 -11.55 -3.34 20.63
CA ALA A 277 -10.69 -3.15 21.79
C ALA A 277 -11.26 -3.92 22.99
N LYS A 278 -10.66 -5.08 23.32
CA LYS A 278 -11.01 -5.84 24.52
C LYS A 278 -10.58 -5.07 25.76
N THR A 279 -11.56 -4.57 26.52
CA THR A 279 -11.37 -4.03 27.87
C THR A 279 -10.92 -5.14 28.82
N GLY A 280 -9.62 -5.19 29.14
CA GLY A 280 -9.09 -5.86 30.33
C GLY A 280 -9.04 -7.39 30.30
N SER A 281 -7.82 -7.92 30.43
CA SER A 281 -7.51 -9.23 31.04
C SER A 281 -8.09 -10.50 30.40
N GLY A 282 -7.27 -11.15 29.55
CA GLY A 282 -7.22 -12.61 29.46
C GLY A 282 -7.94 -13.25 28.28
N ALA A 283 -7.27 -13.30 27.12
CA ALA A 283 -7.27 -14.45 26.21
C ALA A 283 -6.23 -14.19 25.12
N VAL A 284 -5.05 -14.79 25.25
CA VAL A 284 -4.16 -14.96 24.12
C VAL A 284 -4.83 -16.02 23.26
N ALA A 285 -5.31 -15.65 22.06
CA ALA A 285 -5.64 -16.65 21.06
C ALA A 285 -4.31 -17.23 20.55
N SER A 286 -3.78 -18.21 21.28
CA SER A 286 -2.74 -19.10 20.76
C SER A 286 -3.41 -20.03 19.75
N GLY A 287 -3.30 -19.68 18.47
CA GLY A 287 -3.80 -20.47 17.34
C GLY A 287 -2.69 -20.78 16.34
N ALA A 288 -1.50 -21.18 16.81
CA ALA A 288 -0.52 -21.87 15.98
C ALA A 288 -0.58 -23.36 16.31
N ALA A 289 -1.28 -24.13 15.48
CA ALA A 289 -1.11 -25.58 15.42
C ALA A 289 -0.87 -25.95 13.95
N SER A 290 0.41 -26.10 13.64
CA SER A 290 0.89 -26.78 12.45
C SER A 290 0.33 -28.20 12.43
N SER A 291 -0.40 -28.57 11.38
CA SER A 291 -0.57 -29.98 11.03
C SER A 291 -0.46 -30.13 9.52
N SER A 292 0.68 -30.70 9.13
CA SER A 292 0.97 -31.24 7.82
C SER A 292 0.00 -32.38 7.49
N ALA A 293 -0.77 -32.25 6.40
CA ALA A 293 -1.34 -33.40 5.71
C ALA A 293 -1.51 -33.08 4.22
N THR A 294 -0.71 -33.78 3.41
CA THR A 294 -0.75 -33.85 1.94
C THR A 294 -2.05 -34.54 1.46
N PRO A 295 -2.61 -34.19 0.29
CA PRO A 295 -3.94 -34.64 -0.11
C PRO A 295 -3.93 -36.02 -0.77
N SER A 296 -5.00 -36.79 -0.60
CA SER A 296 -5.31 -37.93 -1.47
C SER A 296 -6.81 -38.03 -1.71
N ALA A 297 -7.15 -38.07 -3.00
CA ALA A 297 -8.49 -38.15 -3.57
C ALA A 297 -9.23 -39.45 -3.26
N THR A 298 -10.58 -39.42 -3.35
CA THR A 298 -11.42 -40.23 -4.28
C THR A 298 -12.90 -40.27 -3.83
N ALA A 299 -13.81 -39.77 -4.71
CA ALA A 299 -15.18 -40.24 -5.09
C ALA A 299 -16.27 -40.50 -4.00
N THR A 300 -17.60 -40.41 -4.19
CA THR A 300 -18.56 -39.97 -5.24
C THR A 300 -19.99 -40.16 -4.66
N ALA A 301 -20.92 -39.23 -4.98
CA ALA A 301 -22.42 -39.30 -5.09
C ALA A 301 -23.27 -40.02 -4.01
N THR A 302 -24.51 -39.60 -3.66
CA THR A 302 -25.68 -39.42 -4.54
C THR A 302 -26.87 -38.78 -3.78
N ALA A 303 -27.76 -38.14 -4.54
CA ALA A 303 -28.97 -37.38 -4.18
C ALA A 303 -30.15 -38.18 -3.56
N SER A 304 -31.10 -37.46 -2.94
CA SER A 304 -32.53 -37.82 -2.98
C SER A 304 -33.45 -36.61 -2.70
N ALA A 305 -34.63 -36.65 -3.31
CA ALA A 305 -35.52 -35.56 -3.70
C ALA A 305 -36.58 -35.10 -2.68
N ALA A 306 -37.20 -33.95 -2.98
CA ALA A 306 -38.38 -33.32 -2.35
C ALA A 306 -39.70 -34.12 -2.55
N PRO A 307 -40.80 -33.72 -1.86
CA PRO A 307 -41.82 -32.90 -2.55
C PRO A 307 -42.62 -31.86 -1.72
N ILE A 308 -42.91 -30.74 -2.41
CA ILE A 308 -44.06 -29.81 -2.53
C ILE A 308 -45.31 -29.92 -1.59
N VAL A 309 -45.72 -28.78 -0.98
CA VAL A 309 -47.12 -28.25 -0.85
C VAL A 309 -47.03 -26.72 -0.58
N LYS A 310 -47.41 -25.83 -1.52
CA LYS A 310 -48.70 -25.15 -1.81
C LYS A 310 -48.98 -23.87 -0.98
N GLU A 311 -49.44 -22.89 -1.72
CA GLU A 311 -49.36 -21.42 -1.65
C GLU A 311 -50.61 -20.77 -1.04
N GLU A 312 -50.47 -19.57 -0.45
CA GLU A 312 -51.56 -18.59 -0.32
C GLU A 312 -50.98 -17.15 -0.36
N GLU A 313 -51.66 -16.30 -1.13
CA GLU A 313 -51.27 -14.99 -1.68
C GLU A 313 -51.99 -13.84 -0.95
N VAL A 314 -51.34 -12.68 -0.73
CA VAL A 314 -52.03 -11.38 -0.52
C VAL A 314 -51.25 -10.19 -1.14
N ALA A 315 -51.79 -9.73 -2.29
CA ALA A 315 -52.01 -8.36 -2.80
C ALA A 315 -50.90 -7.27 -2.84
N GLU A 316 -50.65 -6.80 -4.08
CA GLU A 316 -49.81 -5.65 -4.50
C GLU A 316 -50.48 -4.27 -4.44
N THR A 317 -49.68 -3.18 -4.43
CA THR A 317 -49.69 -1.98 -5.33
C THR A 317 -48.85 -0.81 -4.75
N PRO A 318 -48.43 0.23 -5.52
CA PRO A 318 -47.65 0.23 -6.77
C PRO A 318 -46.36 1.10 -6.68
N VAL A 319 -45.45 0.90 -7.65
CA VAL A 319 -44.17 1.63 -7.84
C VAL A 319 -44.36 2.97 -8.57
N PRO A 320 -43.63 4.04 -8.19
CA PRO A 320 -43.22 5.06 -9.15
C PRO A 320 -41.70 5.11 -9.37
N THR A 321 -41.34 4.92 -10.64
CA THR A 321 -40.05 5.19 -11.29
C THR A 321 -39.84 6.71 -11.46
N PRO A 322 -38.59 7.22 -11.43
CA PRO A 322 -38.07 7.77 -12.69
C PRO A 322 -36.60 7.44 -13.01
N THR A 323 -36.41 7.25 -14.31
CA THR A 323 -35.19 7.04 -15.13
C THR A 323 -34.49 8.40 -15.45
N PRO A 324 -33.41 8.47 -16.27
CA PRO A 324 -32.05 8.91 -15.88
C PRO A 324 -31.58 10.29 -16.43
N THR A 325 -30.33 10.68 -16.09
CA THR A 325 -29.39 11.54 -16.89
C THR A 325 -29.59 13.08 -16.74
N PRO A 326 -28.56 13.98 -16.72
CA PRO A 326 -27.30 13.97 -17.49
C PRO A 326 -25.97 14.35 -16.81
N THR A 327 -24.88 13.92 -17.44
CA THR A 327 -23.51 14.47 -17.31
C THR A 327 -23.44 15.89 -17.87
N PRO A 328 -22.92 16.89 -17.13
CA PRO A 328 -22.47 18.14 -17.73
C PRO A 328 -20.96 18.15 -18.07
N THR A 329 -20.73 18.47 -19.35
CA THR A 329 -19.53 18.91 -20.09
C THR A 329 -18.70 20.03 -19.40
N PRO A 330 -17.37 20.17 -19.65
CA PRO A 330 -16.50 21.15 -18.97
C PRO A 330 -16.55 22.62 -19.46
N THR A 331 -16.06 23.54 -18.60
CA THR A 331 -15.48 24.92 -18.81
C THR A 331 -16.43 26.15 -18.94
N PRO A 332 -16.06 27.41 -18.55
CA PRO A 332 -14.88 28.18 -19.01
C PRO A 332 -14.00 28.93 -17.95
N THR A 333 -12.76 29.22 -18.37
CA THR A 333 -11.67 30.05 -17.80
C THR A 333 -12.03 31.54 -17.56
N PRO A 334 -11.25 32.28 -16.73
CA PRO A 334 -10.85 33.63 -17.14
C PRO A 334 -9.33 33.84 -17.21
N THR A 335 -8.91 34.37 -18.37
CA THR A 335 -7.59 34.93 -18.69
C THR A 335 -7.38 36.26 -17.96
N PRO A 336 -6.16 36.55 -17.47
CA PRO A 336 -5.32 37.57 -18.11
C PRO A 336 -3.89 37.03 -18.29
N ALA A 337 -3.27 37.13 -19.46
CA ALA A 337 -2.62 38.38 -19.86
C ALA A 337 -2.54 38.56 -21.38
N SER A 338 -2.99 39.73 -21.85
CA SER A 338 -2.53 40.34 -23.11
C SER A 338 -1.20 41.06 -22.78
N SER A 339 -0.07 40.70 -23.40
CA SER A 339 0.38 40.98 -24.77
C SER A 339 1.39 42.13 -24.78
N SER A 340 2.60 41.84 -25.26
CA SER A 340 3.49 42.70 -26.06
C SER A 340 4.62 41.79 -26.54
N SER A 341 4.47 41.16 -27.71
CA SER A 341 4.90 41.63 -29.04
C SER A 341 6.37 41.31 -29.34
N VAL A 342 6.55 40.40 -30.30
CA VAL A 342 7.77 40.14 -31.06
C VAL A 342 7.87 41.22 -32.15
N ASP A 343 9.04 41.83 -32.37
CA ASP A 343 9.83 41.61 -33.59
C ASP A 343 11.14 42.43 -33.65
N ASP A 344 12.06 41.89 -34.47
CA ASP A 344 13.21 42.51 -35.15
C ASP A 344 14.62 42.61 -34.49
N ASN A 345 15.44 41.61 -34.84
CA ASN A 345 16.60 41.69 -35.75
C ASN A 345 17.99 42.29 -35.33
N VAL A 346 18.94 41.34 -35.12
CA VAL A 346 20.36 41.22 -35.60
C VAL A 346 21.49 42.16 -35.05
N PRO A 347 22.80 41.86 -35.29
CA PRO A 347 23.73 40.99 -34.52
C PRO A 347 24.95 41.75 -33.93
N VAL A 348 25.93 40.98 -33.39
CA VAL A 348 27.41 41.14 -33.49
C VAL A 348 28.15 41.14 -32.14
N ALA A 349 28.92 40.05 -31.94
CA ALA A 349 30.31 39.92 -31.45
C ALA A 349 30.68 40.47 -30.03
N THR A 350 31.65 39.97 -29.25
CA THR A 350 32.76 39.02 -29.45
C THR A 350 33.39 38.69 -28.07
N CYS A 351 33.94 37.46 -27.94
CA CYS A 351 35.13 36.96 -27.21
C CYS A 351 35.70 37.59 -25.91
N ALA A 352 36.07 36.73 -24.94
CA ALA A 352 37.43 36.46 -24.38
C ALA A 352 37.31 35.69 -23.02
N SER A 353 37.83 34.46 -22.83
CA SER A 353 39.24 34.06 -22.46
C SER A 353 39.58 34.40 -20.99
N ALA A 354 40.15 33.58 -20.08
CA ALA A 354 41.00 32.37 -20.14
C ALA A 354 41.02 31.58 -18.78
N ALA A 355 41.67 30.41 -18.81
CA ALA A 355 41.87 29.32 -17.81
C ALA A 355 42.97 29.57 -16.72
N PRO A 356 43.65 28.57 -16.06
CA PRO A 356 43.29 27.26 -15.47
C PRO A 356 43.77 27.00 -13.99
N GLU A 357 43.20 25.97 -13.34
CA GLU A 357 43.70 24.88 -12.43
C GLU A 357 45.00 24.98 -11.54
N PRO A 358 45.14 24.19 -10.43
CA PRO A 358 45.47 22.75 -10.55
C PRO A 358 44.86 21.74 -9.54
N SER A 359 44.56 20.57 -10.11
CA SER A 359 44.77 19.17 -9.67
C SER A 359 45.30 18.81 -8.26
N ALA A 360 44.62 17.83 -7.64
CA ALA A 360 45.26 16.78 -6.84
C ALA A 360 44.48 15.44 -6.91
N ALA A 361 45.03 14.53 -7.71
CA ALA A 361 45.15 13.08 -7.60
C ALA A 361 43.97 12.19 -7.11
N ALA A 362 43.63 11.25 -8.00
CA ALA A 362 42.77 10.10 -7.83
C ALA A 362 43.32 9.06 -6.83
N ALA A 363 42.40 8.40 -6.12
CA ALA A 363 42.57 7.04 -5.64
C ALA A 363 41.68 6.14 -6.51
N GLU A 364 42.31 5.16 -7.16
CA GLU A 364 41.65 4.13 -7.95
C GLU A 364 40.91 3.15 -7.02
N GLU A 365 39.62 2.91 -7.29
CA GLU A 365 38.93 1.71 -6.86
C GLU A 365 38.39 0.98 -8.08
N SER A 366 38.68 -0.32 -8.12
CA SER A 366 38.39 -1.23 -9.22
C SER A 366 36.91 -1.24 -9.57
N GLY A 367 36.61 -1.12 -10.86
CA GLY A 367 35.25 -1.12 -11.39
C GLY A 367 34.45 -2.37 -11.02
N SER A 368 33.49 -2.19 -10.12
CA SER A 368 32.14 -2.69 -10.38
C SER A 368 31.61 -1.88 -11.56
N GLU A 369 30.95 -2.49 -12.54
CA GLU A 369 30.05 -1.73 -13.41
C GLU A 369 29.20 -0.84 -12.51
N ALA A 370 29.19 0.46 -12.77
CA ALA A 370 28.31 1.37 -12.06
C ALA A 370 26.89 0.91 -12.35
N ALA A 371 26.31 0.17 -11.41
CA ALA A 371 24.94 -0.32 -11.55
C ALA A 371 24.06 0.89 -11.86
N THR A 372 23.28 0.80 -12.94
CA THR A 372 22.33 1.84 -13.32
C THR A 372 20.98 1.55 -12.67
N ALA A 373 20.33 2.57 -12.10
CA ALA A 373 18.96 2.50 -11.62
C ALA A 373 18.02 2.20 -12.80
N ALA A 374 17.11 1.24 -12.66
CA ALA A 374 16.12 0.97 -13.67
C ALA A 374 15.19 2.18 -13.85
N LYS A 375 14.49 2.24 -15.00
CA LYS A 375 13.33 3.11 -15.17
C LYS A 375 12.44 2.99 -13.92
N TRP A 376 12.19 4.11 -13.26
CA TRP A 376 11.23 4.36 -12.19
C TRP A 376 11.79 4.03 -10.80
N SER A 377 13.04 3.56 -10.74
CA SER A 377 13.78 3.40 -9.49
C SER A 377 14.32 4.75 -9.00
N GLN A 378 14.59 4.82 -7.70
CA GLN A 378 15.30 5.95 -7.12
C GLN A 378 16.70 6.06 -7.76
N CYS A 379 17.12 7.27 -8.08
CA CYS A 379 18.44 7.57 -8.64
C CYS A 379 19.17 8.69 -7.90
N GLY A 380 18.60 9.16 -6.80
CA GLY A 380 19.17 10.24 -6.02
C GLY A 380 18.29 10.65 -4.86
N GLY A 381 18.76 11.63 -4.12
CA GLY A 381 18.14 12.11 -2.90
C GLY A 381 19.11 12.10 -1.72
N SER A 382 18.91 13.00 -0.76
CA SER A 382 19.73 13.07 0.44
C SER A 382 19.65 11.75 1.23
N GLY A 383 20.83 11.17 1.52
CA GLY A 383 20.96 9.86 2.18
C GLY A 383 20.87 8.63 1.26
N TYR A 384 20.58 8.81 -0.03
CA TYR A 384 20.56 7.70 -1.00
C TYR A 384 21.98 7.21 -1.31
N SER A 385 22.19 5.90 -1.24
CA SER A 385 23.49 5.24 -1.46
C SER A 385 23.47 4.25 -2.64
N GLY A 386 22.38 4.22 -3.41
CA GLY A 386 22.23 3.35 -4.56
C GLY A 386 22.71 3.98 -5.88
N PRO A 387 22.42 3.31 -7.01
CA PRO A 387 22.71 3.79 -8.37
C PRO A 387 22.27 5.23 -8.65
N THR A 388 23.19 6.12 -9.04
CA THR A 388 22.86 7.52 -9.41
C THR A 388 22.70 7.75 -10.91
N ALA A 389 23.18 6.82 -11.73
CA ALA A 389 22.96 6.82 -13.17
C ALA A 389 21.71 6.00 -13.51
N CYS A 390 20.88 6.49 -14.41
CA CYS A 390 19.70 5.78 -14.87
C CYS A 390 20.00 4.87 -16.07
N ALA A 391 19.23 3.79 -16.20
CA ALA A 391 19.25 2.91 -17.35
C ALA A 391 19.00 3.72 -18.63
N SER A 392 19.60 3.29 -19.73
CA SER A 392 19.52 3.97 -21.02
C SER A 392 18.06 4.29 -21.41
N GLY A 393 17.82 5.52 -21.88
CA GLY A 393 16.48 6.00 -22.22
C GLY A 393 15.68 6.57 -21.05
N SER A 394 16.29 6.73 -19.87
CA SER A 394 15.72 7.48 -18.75
C SER A 394 16.74 8.44 -18.14
N SER A 395 16.27 9.50 -17.51
CA SER A 395 17.09 10.52 -16.85
C SER A 395 16.74 10.64 -15.39
N CYS A 396 17.76 10.85 -14.55
CA CYS A 396 17.54 11.05 -13.13
C CYS A 396 16.91 12.43 -12.88
N THR A 397 15.60 12.42 -12.65
CA THR A 397 14.81 13.63 -12.45
C THR A 397 14.61 13.86 -10.97
N LYS A 398 15.06 15.02 -10.46
CA LYS A 398 14.88 15.40 -9.05
C LYS A 398 13.41 15.72 -8.80
N THR A 399 12.77 14.99 -7.88
CA THR A 399 11.43 15.28 -7.39
C THR A 399 11.49 16.22 -6.20
N ASN A 400 12.36 15.94 -5.24
CA ASN A 400 12.60 16.80 -4.08
C ASN A 400 14.02 16.58 -3.51
N GLU A 401 14.33 17.13 -2.33
CA GLU A 401 15.66 16.98 -1.70
C GLU A 401 16.02 15.52 -1.39
N TRP A 402 15.04 14.69 -1.08
CA TRP A 402 15.20 13.32 -0.60
C TRP A 402 14.97 12.25 -1.68
N TYR A 403 14.45 12.65 -2.84
CA TYR A 403 14.10 11.73 -3.92
C TYR A 403 14.36 12.32 -5.32
N SER A 404 15.09 11.54 -6.10
CA SER A 404 15.14 11.66 -7.56
C SER A 404 14.78 10.30 -8.15
N GLN A 405 14.05 10.30 -9.26
CA GLN A 405 13.58 9.09 -9.94
C GLN A 405 14.10 9.05 -11.38
N CYS A 406 14.44 7.87 -11.87
CA CYS A 406 14.66 7.68 -13.31
C CYS A 406 13.31 7.80 -14.02
N LEU A 407 13.16 8.77 -14.93
CA LEU A 407 11.97 9.00 -15.78
C LEU A 407 12.33 9.04 -17.27
#